data_AF-A0ABD3X4F8-F1
#
_entry.id   AF-A0ABD3X4F8-F1
#
_cell.length_a   1.000
_cell.length_b   1.000
_cell.length_c   1.000
_cell.angle_alpha   90.00
_cell.angle_beta   90.00
_cell.angle_gamma   90.00
#
_symmetry.space_group_name_H-M   'P 1'
#
loop_
_entity.id
_entity.type
_entity.pdbx_description
1 polymer ?
#
loop_
_entity_poly.entity_id
_entity_poly.type
_entity_poly.pdbx_seq_one_letter_code
_entity_poly.pdbx_strand_id
1 'polypeptide(L)'
;MGGFRTFMDIASEGEKTMEKMKNQGLSFDPSYFKAKKEISLSTEVKNALQMPPEKRTPEMVQTVMFGLQCLKSFAEYPLHMQEKLAKVAWYEM
;
A
#
# COMPACT_ATOMS: atom_id res chain seq x y z
N MET A 1 -15.86 55.44 -5.40
CA MET A 1 -15.27 54.87 -6.63
C MET A 1 -14.77 53.47 -6.30
N GLY A 2 -15.53 52.42 -6.63
CA GLY A 2 -15.05 51.05 -6.52
C GLY A 2 -14.33 50.67 -7.80
N GLY A 3 -13.01 50.43 -7.74
CA GLY A 3 -12.23 49.98 -8.90
C GLY A 3 -12.71 48.60 -9.36
N PHE A 4 -12.92 48.44 -10.66
CA PHE A 4 -13.18 47.13 -11.25
C PHE A 4 -11.94 46.25 -11.11
N ARG A 5 -12.06 45.12 -10.41
CA ARG A 5 -11.00 44.12 -10.37
C ARG A 5 -10.91 43.43 -11.72
N THR A 6 -9.71 43.29 -12.23
CA THR A 6 -9.45 42.60 -13.50
C THR A 6 -9.23 41.11 -13.25
N PHE A 7 -9.35 40.30 -14.30
CA PHE A 7 -9.00 38.88 -14.23
C PHE A 7 -7.53 38.63 -13.87
N MET A 8 -6.62 39.57 -14.17
CA MET A 8 -5.21 39.51 -13.77
C MET A 8 -5.02 39.68 -12.26
N ASP A 9 -5.84 40.53 -11.62
CA ASP A 9 -5.80 40.71 -10.16
C ASP A 9 -6.21 39.41 -9.45
N ILE A 10 -7.25 38.74 -9.96
CA ILE A 10 -7.75 37.47 -9.40
C ILE A 10 -6.70 36.35 -9.52
N ALA A 11 -6.04 36.22 -10.68
CA ALA A 11 -4.98 35.22 -10.86
C ALA A 11 -3.81 35.47 -9.90
N SER A 12 -3.38 36.73 -9.76
CA SER A 12 -2.30 37.14 -8.87
C SER A 12 -2.63 36.89 -7.40
N GLU A 13 -3.88 37.12 -6.99
CA GLU A 13 -4.39 36.79 -5.65
C GLU A 13 -4.43 35.28 -5.41
N GLY A 14 -4.80 34.49 -6.44
CA GLY A 14 -4.79 33.03 -6.40
C GLY A 14 -3.38 32.47 -6.15
N GLU A 15 -2.38 32.96 -6.87
CA GLU A 15 -0.97 32.53 -6.69
C GLU A 15 -0.45 32.87 -5.30
N LYS A 16 -0.70 34.09 -4.81
CA LYS A 16 -0.33 34.50 -3.44
C LYS A 16 -0.99 33.63 -2.38
N THR A 17 -2.24 33.24 -2.60
CA THR A 17 -2.99 32.38 -1.69
C THR A 17 -2.43 30.96 -1.70
N MET A 18 -2.08 30.43 -2.88
CA MET A 18 -1.46 29.11 -3.04
C MET A 18 -0.09 29.02 -2.35
N GLU A 19 0.77 30.03 -2.55
CA GLU A 19 2.09 30.10 -1.89
C GLU A 19 1.96 30.25 -0.37
N LYS A 20 0.98 31.02 0.10
CA LYS A 20 0.68 31.12 1.54
C LYS A 20 0.23 29.78 2.12
N MET A 21 -0.65 29.05 1.44
CA MET A 21 -1.10 27.72 1.86
C MET A 21 0.05 26.71 1.89
N LYS A 22 0.94 26.74 0.90
CA LYS A 22 2.14 25.90 0.84
C LYS A 22 3.11 26.19 1.99
N ASN A 23 3.36 27.47 2.28
CA ASN A 23 4.22 27.89 3.41
C ASN A 23 3.59 27.59 4.78
N GLN A 24 2.27 27.46 4.85
CA GLN A 24 1.54 27.03 6.05
C GLN A 24 1.44 25.49 6.17
N GLY A 25 2.03 24.73 5.24
CA GLY A 25 1.96 23.27 5.24
C GLY A 25 0.58 22.71 4.91
N LEU A 26 -0.32 23.54 4.35
CA LEU A 26 -1.68 23.17 3.93
C LEU A 26 -1.74 22.71 2.47
N SER A 27 -0.59 22.42 1.86
CA SER A 27 -0.53 21.77 0.55
C SER A 27 -0.70 20.26 0.72
N PHE A 28 -1.61 19.67 -0.05
CA PHE A 28 -1.69 18.21 -0.16
C PHE A 28 -0.43 17.70 -0.86
N ASP A 29 0.41 16.98 -0.12
CA ASP A 29 1.57 16.28 -0.69
C ASP A 29 1.20 14.83 -1.04
N PRO A 30 1.09 14.48 -2.33
CA PRO A 30 0.78 13.12 -2.74
C PRO A 30 1.85 12.11 -2.32
N SER A 31 3.08 12.54 -2.01
CA SER A 31 4.14 11.66 -1.52
C SER A 31 3.94 11.25 -0.05
N TYR A 32 3.33 12.12 0.75
CA TYR A 32 2.93 11.83 2.14
C TYR A 32 1.73 10.88 2.20
N PHE A 33 0.82 10.98 1.22
CA PHE A 33 -0.37 10.15 1.09
C PHE A 33 -0.24 8.96 0.13
N LYS A 34 0.87 8.86 -0.62
CA LYS A 34 1.34 7.61 -1.20
C LYS A 34 1.77 6.73 -0.03
N ALA A 35 0.78 6.17 0.65
CA ALA A 35 0.95 5.16 1.67
C ALA A 35 2.03 4.21 1.18
N LYS A 36 3.10 4.06 1.97
CA LYS A 36 3.90 2.84 1.91
C LYS A 36 2.86 1.73 1.88
N LYS A 37 2.72 1.04 0.74
CA LYS A 37 1.89 -0.16 0.66
C LYS A 37 2.59 -1.15 1.57
N GLU A 38 2.35 -1.04 2.87
CA GLU A 38 2.67 -2.08 3.81
C GLU A 38 1.99 -3.32 3.25
N ILE A 39 2.82 -4.31 2.96
CA ILE A 39 2.37 -5.57 2.43
C ILE A 39 1.65 -6.24 3.59
N SER A 40 0.35 -5.96 3.73
CA SER A 40 -0.47 -6.48 4.81
C SER A 40 -1.03 -7.83 4.40
N LEU A 41 -0.42 -8.89 4.93
CA LEU A 41 -1.01 -10.23 4.86
C LEU A 41 -2.30 -10.24 5.69
N SER A 42 -3.33 -10.92 5.18
CA SER A 42 -4.57 -11.11 5.92
C SER A 42 -4.31 -11.92 7.20
N THR A 43 -5.16 -11.73 8.21
CA THR A 43 -5.06 -12.46 9.48
C THR A 43 -5.11 -13.97 9.28
N GLU A 44 -5.90 -14.43 8.31
CA GLU A 44 -5.99 -15.86 7.96
C GLU A 44 -4.67 -16.41 7.42
N VAL A 45 -3.99 -15.67 6.53
CA VAL A 45 -2.67 -16.05 6.01
C VAL A 45 -1.63 -16.07 7.12
N LYS A 46 -1.65 -15.09 8.02
CA LYS A 46 -0.75 -15.05 9.19
C LYS A 46 -0.99 -16.25 10.12
N ASN A 47 -2.24 -16.57 10.43
CA ASN A 47 -2.59 -17.71 11.27
C ASN A 47 -2.12 -19.03 10.65
N ALA A 48 -2.32 -19.20 9.33
CA ALA A 48 -1.83 -20.38 8.63
C ALA A 48 -0.30 -20.47 8.65
N LEU A 49 0.40 -19.35 8.46
CA LEU A 49 1.86 -19.29 8.50
C LEU A 49 2.47 -19.47 9.90
N GLN A 50 1.71 -19.21 10.96
CA GLN A 50 2.09 -19.46 12.36
C GLN A 50 1.80 -20.89 12.82
N MET A 51 1.04 -21.66 12.03
CA MET A 51 0.80 -23.07 12.32
C MET A 51 1.95 -23.95 11.82
N PRO A 52 2.26 -25.05 12.51
CA PRO A 52 3.19 -26.06 12.03
C PRO A 52 2.81 -26.56 10.63
N PRO A 53 3.77 -26.69 9.70
CA PRO A 53 3.55 -27.23 8.35
C PRO A 53 2.73 -28.53 8.31
N GLU A 54 2.95 -29.41 9.28
CA GLU A 54 2.31 -30.73 9.40
C GLU A 54 0.80 -30.65 9.67
N LYS A 55 0.32 -29.54 10.22
CA LYS A 55 -1.09 -29.34 10.58
C LYS A 55 -1.86 -28.51 9.55
N ARG A 56 -1.21 -28.07 8.46
CA ARG A 56 -1.87 -27.27 7.42
C ARG A 56 -2.69 -28.16 6.51
N THR A 57 -3.95 -27.77 6.31
CA THR A 57 -4.80 -28.42 5.30
C THR A 57 -4.45 -27.88 3.90
N PRO A 58 -4.80 -28.61 2.82
CA PRO A 58 -4.59 -28.15 1.45
C PRO A 58 -5.19 -26.76 1.17
N GLU A 59 -6.35 -26.47 1.76
CA GLU A 59 -7.05 -25.18 1.63
C GLU A 59 -6.21 -24.06 2.25
N MET A 60 -5.64 -24.28 3.43
CA MET A 60 -4.78 -23.30 4.09
C MET A 60 -3.51 -23.02 3.27
N VAL A 61 -2.94 -24.05 2.64
CA VAL A 61 -1.78 -23.90 1.76
C VAL A 61 -2.14 -23.04 0.55
N GLN A 62 -3.32 -23.24 -0.05
CA GLN A 62 -3.79 -22.38 -1.13
C GLN A 62 -4.00 -20.94 -0.67
N THR A 63 -4.64 -20.73 0.48
CA THR A 63 -4.82 -19.38 1.06
C THR A 63 -3.48 -18.67 1.26
N VAL A 64 -2.46 -19.37 1.79
CA VAL A 64 -1.10 -18.83 1.90
C VAL A 64 -0.50 -18.53 0.53
N MET A 65 -0.62 -19.45 -0.43
CA MET A 65 -0.08 -19.27 -1.78
C MET A 65 -0.66 -18.04 -2.49
N PHE A 66 -1.97 -17.79 -2.34
CA PHE A 66 -2.64 -16.59 -2.85
C PHE A 66 -2.24 -15.34 -2.05
N GLY A 67 -2.20 -15.44 -0.72
CA GLY A 67 -1.83 -14.34 0.16
C GLY A 67 -0.41 -13.82 -0.11
N LEU A 68 0.54 -14.72 -0.37
CA LEU A 68 1.93 -14.38 -0.65
C LEU A 68 2.16 -13.78 -2.05
N GLN A 69 1.18 -13.79 -2.96
CA GLN A 69 1.31 -13.15 -4.29
C GLN A 69 1.53 -11.64 -4.21
N CYS A 70 1.19 -11.00 -3.09
CA CYS A 70 1.50 -9.59 -2.86
C CYS A 70 3.02 -9.32 -2.81
N LEU A 71 3.84 -10.34 -2.55
CA LEU A 71 5.29 -10.28 -2.58
C LEU A 71 5.78 -10.58 -4.00
N LYS A 72 6.33 -9.57 -4.69
CA LYS A 72 6.85 -9.74 -6.06
C LYS A 72 7.83 -10.89 -6.18
N SER A 73 8.76 -10.99 -5.24
CA SER A 73 9.77 -12.07 -5.20
C SER A 73 9.16 -13.46 -5.04
N PHE A 74 7.96 -13.59 -4.46
CA PHE A 74 7.25 -14.86 -4.37
C PHE A 74 6.52 -15.17 -5.68
N ALA A 75 5.85 -14.17 -6.25
CA ALA A 75 5.06 -14.30 -7.48
C ALA A 75 5.91 -14.67 -8.72
N GLU A 76 7.21 -14.39 -8.70
CA GLU A 76 8.16 -14.75 -9.77
C GLU A 76 8.46 -16.25 -9.85
N TYR A 77 8.21 -17.02 -8.78
CA TYR A 77 8.45 -18.47 -8.79
C TYR A 77 7.37 -19.23 -9.60
N PRO A 78 7.71 -20.37 -10.22
CA PRO A 78 6.72 -21.27 -10.81
C PRO A 78 5.71 -21.79 -9.79
N LEU A 79 4.47 -22.11 -10.23
CA LEU A 79 3.38 -22.56 -9.35
C LEU A 79 3.76 -23.73 -8.42
N HIS A 80 4.44 -24.75 -8.95
CA HIS A 80 4.86 -25.91 -8.15
C HIS A 80 5.90 -25.54 -7.07
N MET A 81 6.68 -24.48 -7.27
CA MET A 81 7.61 -23.95 -6.28
C MET A 81 6.87 -23.11 -5.24
N GLN A 82 5.94 -22.26 -5.68
CA GLN A 82 5.08 -21.48 -4.78
C GLN A 82 4.31 -22.40 -3.81
N GLU A 83 3.77 -23.51 -4.31
CA GLU A 83 3.07 -24.50 -3.50
C GLU A 83 4.01 -25.16 -2.46
N LYS A 84 5.22 -25.55 -2.87
CA LYS A 84 6.23 -26.11 -1.95
C LYS A 84 6.64 -25.10 -0.89
N LEU A 85 6.84 -23.84 -1.26
CA LEU A 85 7.17 -22.77 -0.33
C LEU A 85 6.02 -22.50 0.64
N ALA A 86 4.77 -22.43 0.17
CA ALA A 86 3.59 -22.23 1.01
C ALA A 86 3.40 -23.34 2.06
N LYS A 87 3.82 -24.58 1.76
CA LYS A 87 3.79 -25.70 2.72
C LYS A 87 4.77 -25.50 3.87
N VAL A 88 5.96 -24.96 3.62
CA VAL A 88 7.05 -24.86 4.62
C VAL A 88 7.27 -23.46 5.18
N ALA A 89 6.64 -22.44 4.60
CA ALA A 89 6.81 -21.05 5.00
C ALA A 89 6.37 -20.80 6.45
N TRP A 90 7.03 -19.86 7.12
CA TRP A 90 6.72 -19.49 8.51
C TRP A 90 6.63 -17.96 8.62
N TYR A 91 5.69 -17.48 9.44
CA TYR A 91 5.61 -16.06 9.79
C TYR A 91 6.19 -15.85 11.18
N GLU A 92 7.35 -15.21 11.24
CA GLU A 92 7.99 -14.79 12.49
C GLU A 92 7.40 -13.46 12.94
N MET A 93 7.04 -13.37 14.24
CA MET A 93 6.43 -12.17 14.85
C MET A 93 7.48 -11.20 15.37
#